data_AF-A0A6G1RY25-F1
#
_entry.id   AF-A0A6G1RY25-F1
#
_cell.length_a   1.000
_cell.length_b   1.000
_cell.length_c   1.000
_cell.angle_alpha   90.00
_cell.angle_beta   90.00
_cell.angle_gamma   90.00
#
_symmetry.space_group_name_H-M   'P 1'
#
loop_
_entity.id
_entity.type
_entity.pdbx_description
1 polymer ?
#
loop_
_entity_poly.entity_id
_entity_poly.type
_entity_poly.pdbx_seq_one_letter_code
_entity_poly.pdbx_strand_id
1 'polypeptide(L)'
;RRTDRYGFLGGSQYSHAPDAVPLDVGRQRELKWLEMFSHWDKWLARRYQKVKLRCRKGIPPSLRARAWQLLSDSEGQRQQHPGLFQELERQPGDPRWLDAIEKDLHRQFPFHEMFAAVLLMHMPAEQAFWCLVQICDKY
;
A
#
# COMPACT_ATOMS: atom_id res chain seq x y z
N ARG A 1 -1.55 -27.39 -2.51
CA ARG A 1 -2.72 -26.45 -2.63
C ARG A 1 -2.23 -25.21 -3.37
N ARG A 2 -3.05 -24.52 -4.17
CA ARG A 2 -2.62 -23.38 -5.02
C ARG A 2 -3.19 -22.08 -4.46
N THR A 3 -2.32 -21.14 -4.09
CA THR A 3 -2.66 -19.76 -3.70
C THR A 3 -2.90 -18.88 -4.93
N ASP A 4 -3.68 -17.81 -4.78
CA ASP A 4 -3.77 -16.74 -5.78
C ASP A 4 -2.52 -15.84 -5.77
N ARG A 5 -2.47 -14.83 -6.65
CA ARG A 5 -1.31 -13.92 -6.77
C ARG A 5 -1.03 -13.07 -5.53
N TYR A 6 -1.99 -13.02 -4.61
CA TYR A 6 -1.88 -12.25 -3.37
C TYR A 6 -1.54 -13.14 -2.18
N GLY A 7 -1.76 -14.46 -2.29
CA GLY A 7 -1.43 -15.44 -1.24
C GLY A 7 -2.66 -16.07 -0.59
N PHE A 8 -3.87 -15.80 -1.09
CA PHE A 8 -5.10 -16.38 -0.56
C PHE A 8 -5.32 -17.79 -1.09
N LEU A 9 -5.68 -18.72 -0.20
CA LEU A 9 -6.21 -20.04 -0.54
C LEU A 9 -7.75 -19.97 -0.63
N GLY A 10 -8.36 -20.84 -1.45
CA GLY A 10 -9.81 -20.86 -1.75
C GLY A 10 -10.75 -20.47 -0.60
N GLY A 11 -11.69 -19.55 -0.87
CA GLY A 11 -12.63 -18.93 0.08
C GLY A 11 -13.29 -17.68 -0.53
N SER A 12 -14.15 -16.95 0.21
CA SER A 12 -14.79 -15.71 -0.29
C SER A 12 -13.81 -14.58 -0.63
N GLN A 13 -12.60 -14.62 -0.06
CA GLN A 13 -11.49 -13.70 -0.31
C GLN A 13 -10.58 -14.16 -1.45
N TYR A 14 -10.78 -15.39 -1.95
CA TYR A 14 -9.99 -15.94 -3.04
C TYR A 14 -10.35 -15.21 -4.33
N SER A 15 -9.41 -14.43 -4.84
CA SER A 15 -9.56 -13.79 -6.13
C SER A 15 -9.10 -14.75 -7.22
N HIS A 16 -10.05 -15.43 -7.88
CA HIS A 16 -9.75 -16.06 -9.16
C HIS A 16 -9.18 -14.97 -10.07
N ALA A 17 -7.95 -15.14 -10.54
CA ALA A 17 -7.30 -14.15 -11.39
C ALA A 17 -8.20 -13.89 -12.60
N PRO A 18 -8.83 -12.69 -12.74
CA PRO A 18 -9.41 -12.32 -14.00
C PRO A 18 -8.24 -12.13 -14.97
N ASP A 19 -8.43 -12.51 -16.24
CA ASP A 19 -7.50 -12.42 -17.37
C ASP A 19 -6.19 -11.71 -17.02
N ALA A 20 -5.15 -12.50 -16.76
CA ALA A 20 -3.84 -11.97 -16.39
C ALA A 20 -3.47 -10.89 -17.41
N VAL A 21 -3.37 -9.64 -16.95
CA VAL A 21 -3.00 -8.51 -17.81
C VAL A 21 -1.75 -8.92 -18.58
N PRO A 22 -1.77 -8.87 -19.94
CA PRO A 22 -0.62 -9.28 -20.72
C PRO A 22 0.63 -8.55 -20.22
N LEU A 23 1.75 -9.28 -20.09
CA LEU A 23 2.97 -8.78 -19.45
C LEU A 23 3.43 -7.44 -20.05
N ASP A 24 3.32 -7.29 -21.37
CA ASP A 24 3.66 -6.05 -22.08
C ASP A 24 2.76 -4.88 -21.68
N VAL A 25 1.46 -5.13 -21.52
CA VAL A 25 0.51 -4.12 -21.03
C VAL A 25 0.84 -3.73 -19.59
N GLY A 26 1.21 -4.70 -18.75
CA GLY A 26 1.70 -4.47 -17.40
C GLY A 26 2.93 -3.56 -17.38
N ARG A 27 3.96 -3.92 -18.15
CA ARG A 27 5.22 -3.15 -18.28
C ARG A 27 4.97 -1.73 -18.81
N GLN A 28 4.12 -1.56 -19.81
CA GLN A 28 3.77 -0.23 -20.32
C GLN A 28 3.07 0.65 -19.27
N ARG A 29 2.23 0.05 -18.41
CA ARG A 29 1.61 0.78 -17.30
C ARG A 29 2.67 1.20 -16.28
N GLU A 30 3.62 0.33 -15.94
CA GLU A 30 4.73 0.65 -15.04
C GLU A 30 5.57 1.82 -15.57
N LEU A 31 6.00 1.78 -16.83
CA LEU A 31 6.77 2.87 -17.45
C LEU A 31 6.02 4.20 -17.41
N LYS A 32 4.71 4.18 -17.66
CA LYS A 32 3.84 5.36 -17.56
C LYS A 32 3.79 5.93 -16.15
N TRP A 33 3.81 5.09 -15.12
CA TRP A 33 3.85 5.53 -13.72
C TRP A 33 5.22 6.05 -13.32
N LEU A 34 6.31 5.40 -13.77
CA LEU A 34 7.68 5.87 -13.53
C LEU A 34 7.91 7.27 -14.14
N GLU A 35 7.39 7.52 -15.35
CA GLU A 35 7.44 8.86 -15.96
C GLU A 35 6.61 9.90 -15.17
N MET A 36 5.49 9.50 -14.57
CA MET A 36 4.77 10.40 -13.67
C MET A 36 5.59 10.74 -12.43
N PHE A 37 6.26 9.75 -11.84
CA PHE A 37 7.05 9.94 -10.62
C PHE A 37 8.25 10.86 -10.82
N SER A 38 8.87 10.88 -12.01
CA SER A 38 10.00 11.78 -12.27
C SER A 38 9.60 13.25 -12.32
N HIS A 39 8.31 13.56 -12.48
CA HIS A 39 7.79 14.93 -12.54
C HIS A 39 6.50 15.08 -11.72
N TRP A 40 6.48 14.48 -10.52
CA TRP A 40 5.26 14.29 -9.74
C TRP A 40 4.49 15.60 -9.49
N ASP A 41 5.18 16.64 -9.03
CA ASP A 41 4.54 17.93 -8.69
C ASP A 41 3.88 18.58 -9.91
N LYS A 42 4.54 18.50 -11.08
CA LYS A 42 3.99 18.99 -12.35
C LYS A 42 2.76 18.18 -12.76
N TRP A 43 2.78 16.86 -12.54
CA TRP A 43 1.66 15.97 -12.83
C TRP A 43 0.46 16.23 -11.94
N LEU A 44 0.66 16.44 -10.63
CA LEU A 44 -0.41 16.84 -9.73
C LEU A 44 -0.96 18.22 -10.07
N ALA A 45 -0.11 19.21 -10.30
CA ALA A 45 -0.55 20.59 -10.57
C ALA A 45 -1.28 20.74 -11.92
N ARG A 46 -0.82 20.04 -12.97
CA ARG A 46 -1.29 20.28 -14.35
C ARG A 46 -2.07 19.13 -14.97
N ARG A 47 -2.04 17.93 -14.38
CA ARG A 47 -2.60 16.70 -14.97
C ARG A 47 -3.34 15.84 -13.94
N TYR A 48 -3.85 16.45 -12.86
CA TYR A 48 -4.56 15.77 -11.77
C TYR A 48 -5.64 14.80 -12.25
N GLN A 49 -6.50 15.20 -13.19
CA GLN A 49 -7.57 14.32 -13.69
C GLN A 49 -7.02 13.03 -14.32
N LYS A 50 -5.85 13.11 -14.96
CA LYS A 50 -5.17 11.95 -15.55
C LYS A 50 -4.51 11.06 -14.48
N VAL A 51 -4.00 11.66 -13.40
CA VAL A 51 -3.54 10.94 -12.21
C VAL A 51 -4.70 10.14 -11.61
N LYS A 52 -5.84 10.80 -11.33
CA LYS A 52 -7.05 10.17 -10.79
C LYS A 52 -7.56 9.02 -11.65
N LEU A 53 -7.59 9.21 -12.97
CA LEU A 53 -7.97 8.15 -13.93
C LEU A 53 -7.02 6.95 -13.85
N ARG A 54 -5.70 7.17 -13.73
CA ARG A 54 -4.72 6.09 -13.61
C ARG A 54 -4.83 5.36 -12.28
N CYS A 55 -5.12 6.06 -11.17
CA CYS A 55 -5.42 5.43 -9.88
C CYS A 55 -6.63 4.49 -9.99
N ARG A 56 -7.73 4.94 -10.62
CA ARG A 56 -8.94 4.11 -10.84
C ARG A 56 -8.67 2.89 -11.73
N LYS A 57 -7.77 3.00 -12.70
CA LYS A 57 -7.32 1.86 -13.53
C LYS A 57 -6.41 0.88 -12.78
N GLY A 58 -5.94 1.25 -11.59
CA GLY A 58 -5.06 0.45 -10.76
C GLY A 58 -3.59 0.88 -10.87
N ILE A 59 -2.96 0.96 -9.70
CA ILE A 59 -1.51 1.17 -9.55
C ILE A 59 -0.81 -0.19 -9.70
N PRO A 60 0.22 -0.31 -10.55
CA PRO A 60 1.03 -1.51 -10.67
C PRO A 60 1.55 -1.96 -9.29
N PRO A 61 1.44 -3.25 -8.94
CA PRO A 61 1.83 -3.74 -7.60
C PRO A 61 3.25 -3.33 -7.19
N SER A 62 4.22 -3.44 -8.10
CA SER A 62 5.62 -3.04 -7.96
C SER A 62 5.84 -1.57 -7.60
N LEU A 63 4.87 -0.71 -7.92
CA LEU A 63 4.96 0.74 -7.73
C LEU A 63 4.05 1.27 -6.62
N ARG A 64 3.22 0.42 -5.99
CA ARG A 64 2.26 0.86 -4.96
C ARG A 64 2.93 1.53 -3.78
N ALA A 65 4.05 1.00 -3.32
CA ALA A 65 4.78 1.55 -2.19
C ALA A 65 5.12 3.04 -2.41
N ARG A 66 5.73 3.35 -3.55
CA ARG A 66 6.08 4.73 -3.90
C ARG A 66 4.86 5.57 -4.25
N ALA A 67 3.90 5.00 -4.98
CA ALA A 67 2.70 5.73 -5.40
C ALA A 67 1.87 6.22 -4.21
N TRP A 68 1.67 5.37 -3.21
CA TRP A 68 0.88 5.71 -2.04
C TRP A 68 1.52 6.84 -1.24
N GLN A 69 2.83 6.78 -0.99
CA GLN A 69 3.55 7.87 -0.33
C GLN A 69 3.38 9.22 -1.04
N LEU A 70 3.52 9.21 -2.37
CA LEU A 70 3.36 10.41 -3.20
C LEU A 70 1.91 10.92 -3.24
N LEU A 71 0.93 10.03 -3.18
CA LEU A 71 -0.49 10.37 -3.21
C LEU A 71 -1.00 10.90 -1.87
N SER A 72 -0.52 10.34 -0.76
CA SER A 72 -0.87 10.78 0.59
C SER A 72 -0.02 11.95 1.09
N ASP A 73 1.08 12.26 0.40
CA ASP A 73 2.09 13.23 0.84
C ASP A 73 2.68 12.86 2.22
N SER A 74 2.81 11.56 2.49
CA SER A 74 3.25 11.04 3.81
C SER A 74 4.71 11.31 4.10
N GLU A 75 5.52 11.46 3.05
CA GLU A 75 6.95 11.71 3.19
C GLU A 75 7.22 13.08 3.83
N GLY A 76 6.39 14.09 3.54
CA GLY A 76 6.47 15.40 4.19
C GLY A 76 6.25 15.31 5.70
N GLN A 77 5.27 14.52 6.15
CA GLN A 77 5.03 14.29 7.58
C GLN A 77 6.19 13.56 8.25
N ARG A 78 6.69 12.49 7.61
CA ARG A 78 7.84 11.74 8.11
C ARG A 78 9.06 12.63 8.32
N GLN A 79 9.32 13.55 7.38
CA GLN A 79 10.43 14.50 7.47
C GLN A 79 10.22 15.57 8.54
N GLN A 80 8.98 15.96 8.81
CA GLN A 80 8.64 16.91 9.88
C GLN A 80 8.77 16.30 11.29
N HIS A 81 8.67 14.97 11.41
CA HIS A 81 8.68 14.25 12.68
C HIS A 81 9.77 13.16 12.74
N PRO A 82 11.06 13.53 12.60
CA PRO A 82 12.14 12.56 12.62
C PRO A 82 12.22 11.82 13.96
N GLY A 83 12.29 10.50 13.93
CA GLY A 83 12.42 9.65 15.12
C GLY A 83 11.12 9.30 15.84
N LEU A 84 10.00 9.97 15.51
CA LEU A 84 8.74 9.75 16.21
C LEU A 84 8.20 8.33 16.03
N PHE A 85 8.34 7.75 14.82
CA PHE A 85 7.93 6.37 14.58
C PHE A 85 8.64 5.40 15.51
N GLN A 86 9.97 5.51 15.62
CA GLN A 86 10.79 4.65 16.47
C GLN A 86 10.52 4.87 17.96
N GLU A 87 10.20 6.10 18.35
CA GLU A 87 9.78 6.41 19.72
C GLU A 87 8.47 5.72 20.06
N LEU A 88 7.45 5.86 19.22
CA LEU A 88 6.13 5.25 19.41
C LEU A 88 6.20 3.72 19.38
N GLU A 89 7.00 3.15 18.48
CA GLU A 89 7.21 1.70 18.37
C GLU A 89 7.80 1.10 19.64
N ARG A 90 8.61 1.86 20.41
CA ARG A 90 9.21 1.40 21.67
C ARG A 90 8.25 1.48 22.86
N GLN A 91 7.15 2.23 22.75
CA GLN A 91 6.20 2.36 23.83
C GLN A 91 5.36 1.07 23.96
N PRO A 92 4.96 0.69 25.18
CA PRO A 92 4.04 -0.42 25.34
C PRO A 92 2.70 -0.06 24.68
N GLY A 93 2.21 -0.93 23.79
CA GLY A 93 0.89 -0.77 23.21
C GLY A 93 -0.22 -0.92 24.27
N ASP A 94 -1.33 -0.22 24.09
CA ASP A 94 -2.51 -0.41 24.93
C ASP A 94 -3.03 -1.85 24.78
N PRO A 95 -3.11 -2.64 25.88
CA PRO A 95 -3.56 -4.03 25.83
C PRO A 95 -4.90 -4.23 25.13
N ARG A 96 -5.81 -3.25 25.21
CA ARG A 96 -7.11 -3.30 24.54
C ARG A 96 -6.97 -3.32 23.02
N TRP A 97 -6.10 -2.49 22.48
CA TRP A 97 -5.87 -2.42 21.03
C TRP A 97 -5.05 -3.61 20.54
N LEU A 98 -4.06 -4.06 21.33
CA LEU A 98 -3.29 -5.26 21.01
C LEU A 98 -4.18 -6.50 20.89
N ASP A 99 -5.04 -6.74 21.88
CA ASP A 99 -5.99 -7.86 21.87
C ASP A 99 -6.98 -7.78 20.69
N ALA A 100 -7.48 -6.57 20.38
CA ALA A 100 -8.36 -6.37 19.23
C ALA A 100 -7.65 -6.68 17.90
N ILE A 101 -6.43 -6.15 17.71
CA ILE A 101 -5.61 -6.38 16.51
C ILE A 101 -5.32 -7.88 16.35
N GLU A 102 -4.88 -8.56 17.41
CA GLU A 102 -4.58 -9.99 17.38
C GLU A 102 -5.82 -10.82 16.98
N LYS A 103 -6.96 -10.53 17.59
CA LYS A 103 -8.23 -11.18 17.25
C LYS A 103 -8.65 -10.95 15.80
N ASP A 104 -8.45 -9.75 15.26
CA ASP A 104 -8.81 -9.43 13.87
C ASP A 104 -7.84 -10.05 12.87
N LEU A 105 -6.56 -10.16 13.21
CA LEU A 105 -5.56 -10.87 12.39
C LEU A 105 -5.99 -12.33 12.17
N HIS A 106 -6.38 -13.03 13.22
CA HIS A 106 -6.83 -14.43 13.13
C HIS A 106 -8.15 -14.59 12.37
N ARG A 107 -9.04 -13.59 12.42
CA ARG A 107 -10.37 -13.65 11.78
C ARG A 107 -10.37 -13.22 10.32
N GLN A 108 -9.63 -12.18 9.95
CA GLN A 108 -9.63 -11.67 8.58
C GLN A 108 -8.77 -12.53 7.64
N PHE A 109 -7.74 -13.22 8.14
CA PHE A 109 -6.80 -13.92 7.26
C PHE A 109 -6.47 -15.38 7.61
N PRO A 110 -7.47 -16.23 7.91
CA PRO A 110 -7.25 -17.60 8.37
C PRO A 110 -6.62 -18.54 7.32
N PHE A 111 -6.59 -18.16 6.03
CA PHE A 111 -6.15 -19.03 4.92
C PHE A 111 -5.13 -18.37 3.98
N HIS A 112 -4.40 -17.36 4.46
CA HIS A 112 -3.36 -16.68 3.69
C HIS A 112 -1.97 -17.25 4.05
N GLU A 113 -1.26 -17.84 3.08
CA GLU A 113 0.01 -18.56 3.36
C GLU A 113 1.14 -17.67 3.89
N MET A 114 1.02 -16.34 3.77
CA MET A 114 2.03 -15.39 4.25
C MET A 114 1.43 -14.15 4.91
N PHE A 115 1.39 -14.12 6.24
CA PHE A 115 1.09 -12.89 6.97
C PHE A 115 2.35 -12.04 7.16
N ALA A 116 2.46 -10.98 6.32
CA ALA A 116 3.30 -9.78 6.42
C ALA A 116 3.51 -9.08 5.06
N ALA A 117 2.89 -9.49 3.95
CA ALA A 117 3.64 -9.46 2.71
C ALA A 117 3.33 -8.36 1.68
N VAL A 118 2.12 -8.14 1.16
CA VAL A 118 2.09 -7.43 -0.15
C VAL A 118 2.39 -5.93 -0.08
N LEU A 119 2.07 -5.26 1.04
CA LEU A 119 2.46 -3.87 1.27
C LEU A 119 3.80 -3.75 2.00
N LEU A 120 4.02 -4.54 3.05
CA LEU A 120 5.24 -4.53 3.85
C LEU A 120 6.44 -5.25 3.21
N MET A 121 6.27 -6.07 2.14
CA MET A 121 7.40 -6.62 1.35
C MET A 121 8.14 -5.55 0.56
N HIS A 122 7.47 -4.45 0.23
CA HIS A 122 8.03 -3.40 -0.62
C HIS A 122 8.02 -2.01 0.04
N MET A 123 7.24 -1.80 1.11
CA MET A 123 7.17 -0.56 1.87
C MET A 123 7.66 -0.81 3.31
N PRO A 124 8.72 -0.13 3.78
CA PRO A 124 9.12 -0.14 5.18
C PRO A 124 7.99 0.25 6.15
N ALA A 125 7.97 -0.33 7.36
CA ALA A 125 6.94 -0.08 8.36
C ALA A 125 6.75 1.42 8.69
N GLU A 126 7.85 2.17 8.80
CA GLU A 126 7.81 3.62 9.01
C GLU A 126 7.07 4.36 7.89
N GLN A 127 7.31 4.00 6.62
CA GLN A 127 6.61 4.61 5.49
C GLN A 127 5.12 4.26 5.48
N ALA A 128 4.78 3.02 5.84
CA ALA A 128 3.40 2.57 5.97
C ALA A 128 2.66 3.31 7.09
N PHE A 129 3.32 3.50 8.24
CA PHE A 129 2.80 4.28 9.36
C PHE A 129 2.42 5.70 8.92
N TRP A 130 3.32 6.41 8.23
CA TRP A 130 3.03 7.78 7.80
C TRP A 130 1.97 7.86 6.70
N CYS A 131 1.87 6.86 5.82
CA CYS A 131 0.75 6.76 4.89
C CYS A 131 -0.58 6.63 5.64
N LEU A 132 -0.63 5.77 6.66
CA LEU A 132 -1.83 5.57 7.48
C LEU A 132 -2.22 6.84 8.23
N VAL A 133 -1.27 7.51 8.89
CA VAL A 133 -1.51 8.78 9.60
C VAL A 133 -2.13 9.80 8.65
N GLN A 134 -1.55 10.01 7.46
CA GLN A 134 -2.10 10.96 6.49
C GLN A 134 -3.50 10.60 5.99
N ILE A 135 -3.81 9.31 5.86
CA ILE A 135 -5.15 8.87 5.48
C ILE A 135 -6.14 9.18 6.60
N CYS A 136 -5.81 8.81 7.85
CA CYS A 136 -6.67 9.04 9.02
C CYS A 136 -6.92 10.52 9.33
N ASP A 137 -5.92 11.39 9.11
CA ASP A 137 -6.07 12.83 9.39
C ASP A 137 -6.92 13.57 8.35
N LYS A 138 -6.94 13.06 7.09
CA LYS A 138 -7.57 13.75 5.95
C LYS A 138 -8.90 13.15 5.51
N TYR A 139 -9.23 11.92 5.92
CA TYR A 139 -10.43 11.19 5.48
C TYR A 139 -11.10 10.47 6.65
#